data_AF-A0A2N2USR5-F1
#
_entry.id   AF-A0A2N2USR5-F1
#
_cell.length_a   1.000
_cell.length_b   1.000
_cell.length_c   1.000
_cell.angle_alpha   90.00
_cell.angle_beta   90.00
_cell.angle_gamma   90.00
#
_symmetry.space_group_name_H-M   'P 1'
#
loop_
_entity.id
_entity.type
_entity.pdbx_description
1 polymer ?
#
loop_
_entity_poly.entity_id
_entity_poly.type
_entity_poly.pdbx_seq_one_letter_code
_entity_poly.pdbx_strand_id
1 'polypeptide(L)'
;MPALVVLQLMSRRTFTRQFRQLIGMTVVEWLHAERLALTQRLLESSDHSVDTISSLFGFGSPESLRLHFRRAFGVSPTAWRSAFKGCAIVGVNPGGAQI
;
A
#
# COMPACT_ATOMS: atom_id res chain seq x y z
N MET A 1 0.15 -15.42 -9.74
CA MET A 1 1.50 -15.77 -9.24
C MET A 1 1.41 -17.00 -8.33
N PRO A 2 1.57 -18.24 -8.84
CA PRO A 2 1.34 -19.48 -8.08
C PRO A 2 2.43 -19.83 -7.04
N ALA A 3 3.61 -19.21 -7.10
CA ALA A 3 4.71 -19.50 -6.17
C ALA A 3 4.40 -19.14 -4.70
N LEU A 4 3.49 -18.18 -4.45
CA LEU A 4 3.07 -17.84 -3.09
C LEU A 4 2.11 -18.86 -2.48
N VAL A 5 1.41 -19.67 -3.31
CA VAL A 5 0.45 -20.68 -2.85
C VAL A 5 1.18 -21.91 -2.28
N VAL A 6 2.20 -22.41 -2.97
CA VAL A 6 3.02 -23.55 -2.49
C VAL A 6 3.75 -23.23 -1.19
N LEU A 7 4.06 -21.96 -1.00
CA LEU A 7 4.65 -21.42 0.20
C LEU A 7 3.71 -21.48 1.43
N GLN A 8 2.38 -21.46 1.24
CA GLN A 8 1.41 -21.56 2.35
C GLN A 8 1.28 -22.97 2.95
N LEU A 9 1.67 -24.02 2.20
CA LEU A 9 1.63 -25.40 2.67
C LEU A 9 2.91 -25.81 3.43
N MET A 10 3.86 -24.89 3.62
CA MET A 10 5.15 -25.19 4.23
C MET A 10 5.26 -24.62 5.66
N SER A 11 5.99 -25.32 6.53
CA SER A 11 6.35 -24.79 7.85
C SER A 11 7.07 -23.43 7.73
N ARG A 12 6.78 -22.51 8.66
CA ARG A 12 7.24 -21.10 8.69
C ARG A 12 8.75 -20.94 8.43
N ARG A 13 9.57 -21.90 8.88
CA ARG A 13 11.03 -21.91 8.65
C ARG A 13 11.41 -22.18 7.18
N THR A 14 10.77 -23.14 6.53
CA THR A 14 11.03 -23.48 5.12
C THR A 14 10.55 -22.37 4.20
N PHE A 15 9.37 -21.82 4.51
CA PHE A 15 8.83 -20.63 3.84
C PHE A 15 9.80 -19.46 3.87
N THR A 16 10.29 -19.07 5.07
CA THR A 16 11.17 -17.90 5.20
C THR A 16 12.50 -18.08 4.46
N ARG A 17 13.06 -19.31 4.44
CA ARG A 17 14.30 -19.61 3.73
C ARG A 17 14.11 -19.59 2.22
N GLN A 18 13.09 -20.27 1.69
CA GLN A 18 12.83 -20.29 0.24
C GLN A 18 12.39 -18.93 -0.28
N PHE A 19 11.61 -18.19 0.49
CA PHE A 19 11.20 -16.83 0.13
C PHE A 19 12.43 -15.92 -0.04
N ARG A 20 13.38 -15.98 0.90
CA ARG A 20 14.65 -15.25 0.77
C ARG A 20 15.47 -15.72 -0.42
N GLN A 21 15.49 -17.02 -0.73
CA GLN A 21 16.22 -17.53 -1.90
C GLN A 21 15.58 -17.12 -3.24
N LEU A 22 14.26 -16.97 -3.29
CA LEU A 22 13.54 -16.61 -4.51
C LEU A 22 13.48 -15.10 -4.76
N ILE A 23 13.27 -14.30 -3.70
CA ILE A 23 13.05 -12.83 -3.81
C ILE A 23 14.28 -12.03 -3.35
N GLY A 24 15.24 -12.67 -2.68
CA GLY A 24 16.47 -12.01 -2.21
C GLY A 24 16.30 -11.11 -0.98
N MET A 25 15.06 -10.90 -0.51
CA MET A 25 14.74 -10.08 0.66
C MET A 25 13.96 -10.87 1.71
N THR A 26 13.88 -10.34 2.93
CA THR A 26 13.09 -10.99 3.96
C THR A 26 11.58 -10.87 3.68
N VAL A 27 10.81 -11.87 4.10
CA VAL A 27 9.34 -11.85 3.99
C VAL A 27 8.76 -10.57 4.60
N VAL A 28 9.30 -10.14 5.74
CA VAL A 28 8.79 -8.98 6.47
C VAL A 28 8.99 -7.71 5.64
N GLU A 29 10.19 -7.50 5.10
CA GLU A 29 10.48 -6.35 4.21
C GLU A 29 9.61 -6.38 2.96
N TRP A 30 9.46 -7.55 2.33
CA TRP A 30 8.59 -7.69 1.16
C TRP A 30 7.13 -7.38 1.50
N LEU A 31 6.63 -7.87 2.63
CA LEU A 31 5.26 -7.63 3.04
C LEU A 31 5.00 -6.15 3.35
N HIS A 32 6.01 -5.45 3.89
CA HIS A 32 5.96 -4.00 4.06
C HIS A 32 5.91 -3.29 2.70
N ALA A 33 6.76 -3.66 1.74
CA ALA A 33 6.76 -3.08 0.40
C ALA A 33 5.43 -3.33 -0.33
N GLU A 34 4.89 -4.55 -0.25
CA GLU A 34 3.62 -4.92 -0.86
C GLU A 34 2.45 -4.16 -0.23
N ARG A 35 2.40 -4.04 1.11
CA ARG A 35 1.38 -3.22 1.79
C ARG A 35 1.43 -1.76 1.36
N LEU A 36 2.63 -1.23 1.16
CA LEU A 36 2.83 0.14 0.69
C LEU A 36 2.37 0.30 -0.77
N ALA A 37 2.64 -0.66 -1.65
CA ALA A 37 2.16 -0.66 -3.02
C ALA A 37 0.62 -0.75 -3.10
N LEU A 38 0.00 -1.58 -2.26
CA LEU A 38 -1.47 -1.66 -2.17
C LEU A 38 -2.08 -0.37 -1.61
N THR A 39 -1.42 0.23 -0.61
CA THR A 39 -1.81 1.54 -0.07
C THR A 39 -1.78 2.61 -1.16
N GLN A 40 -0.74 2.63 -2.00
CA GLN A 40 -0.64 3.55 -3.13
C GLN A 40 -1.80 3.37 -4.11
N ARG A 41 -2.10 2.13 -4.53
CA ARG A 41 -3.23 1.84 -5.41
C ARG A 41 -4.57 2.25 -4.81
N LEU A 42 -4.74 2.07 -3.49
CA LEU A 42 -5.96 2.47 -2.81
C LEU A 42 -6.08 4.00 -2.71
N LEU A 43 -4.96 4.71 -2.54
CA LEU A 43 -4.91 6.18 -2.59
C LEU A 43 -5.22 6.74 -3.99
N GLU A 44 -4.87 6.01 -5.04
CA GLU A 44 -5.16 6.37 -6.44
C GLU A 44 -6.62 6.07 -6.79
N SER A 45 -7.12 4.90 -6.40
CA SER A 45 -8.49 4.46 -6.74
C SER A 45 -9.55 5.05 -5.84
N SER A 46 -9.20 5.55 -4.65
CA SER A 46 -10.19 5.88 -3.64
C SER A 46 -9.85 7.09 -2.78
N ASP A 47 -10.89 7.79 -2.35
CA ASP A 47 -10.82 9.00 -1.53
C ASP A 47 -10.74 8.76 -0.02
N HIS A 48 -10.46 7.51 0.39
CA HIS A 48 -10.33 7.15 1.79
C HIS A 48 -9.25 7.98 2.49
N SER A 49 -9.57 8.48 3.68
CA SER A 49 -8.61 9.19 4.53
C SER A 49 -7.42 8.30 4.88
N VAL A 50 -6.25 8.93 5.08
CA VAL A 50 -5.02 8.23 5.50
C VAL A 50 -5.24 7.44 6.79
N ASP A 51 -6.18 7.90 7.63
CA ASP A 51 -6.62 7.22 8.83
C ASP A 51 -7.28 5.87 8.56
N THR A 52 -8.29 5.85 7.69
CA THR A 52 -8.96 4.61 7.27
C THR A 52 -8.00 3.62 6.65
N ILE A 53 -7.09 4.10 5.80
CA ILE A 53 -6.08 3.27 5.13
C ILE A 53 -5.11 2.66 6.16
N SER A 54 -4.71 3.44 7.18
CA SER A 54 -3.84 2.94 8.25
C SER A 54 -4.46 1.81 9.05
N SER A 55 -5.77 1.88 9.28
CA SER A 55 -6.56 0.83 9.94
C SER A 55 -6.74 -0.38 9.05
N LEU A 56 -7.05 -0.20 7.76
CA LEU A 56 -7.26 -1.29 6.79
C LEU A 56 -6.00 -2.15 6.58
N PHE A 57 -4.83 -1.52 6.48
CA PHE A 57 -3.57 -2.22 6.26
C PHE A 57 -2.80 -2.52 7.54
N GLY A 58 -3.38 -2.26 8.72
CA GLY A 58 -2.81 -2.61 10.02
C GLY A 58 -1.48 -1.91 10.32
N PHE A 59 -1.32 -0.65 9.92
CA PHE A 59 -0.14 0.17 10.25
C PHE A 59 -0.16 0.70 11.69
N GLY A 60 -1.28 0.49 12.42
CA GLY A 60 -1.45 0.86 13.83
C GLY A 60 -1.74 2.35 14.05
N SER A 61 -1.21 3.23 13.20
CA SER A 61 -1.57 4.65 13.20
C SER A 61 -1.36 5.32 11.82
N PRO A 62 -2.03 6.45 11.56
CA PRO A 62 -1.83 7.22 10.33
C PRO A 62 -0.40 7.76 10.22
N GLU A 63 0.23 8.06 11.35
CA GLU A 63 1.60 8.58 11.41
C GLU A 63 2.64 7.52 11.03
N SER A 64 2.48 6.29 11.52
CA SER A 64 3.31 5.16 11.12
C SER A 64 3.22 4.93 9.61
N LEU A 65 2.02 4.97 9.04
CA LEU A 65 1.83 4.86 7.59
C LEU A 65 2.59 5.98 6.86
N ARG A 66 2.42 7.24 7.28
CA ARG A 66 3.14 8.38 6.65
C ARG A 66 4.65 8.21 6.72
N LEU A 67 5.19 7.77 7.85
CA LEU A 67 6.62 7.52 8.03
C LEU A 67 7.13 6.44 7.09
N HIS A 68 6.44 5.29 7.04
CA HIS A 68 6.82 4.18 6.16
C HIS A 68 6.67 4.54 4.68
N PHE A 69 5.60 5.23 4.32
CA PHE A 69 5.34 5.69 2.96
C PHE A 69 6.39 6.71 2.51
N ARG A 70 6.75 7.67 3.37
CA ARG A 70 7.82 8.63 3.07
C ARG A 70 9.19 7.96 2.94
N ARG A 71 9.48 6.93 3.75
CA ARG A 71 10.74 6.17 3.62
C ARG A 71 10.82 5.38 2.31
N ALA A 72 9.70 4.87 1.81
CA ALA A 72 9.68 4.07 0.59
C ALA A 72 9.59 4.92 -0.70
N PHE A 73 8.76 5.96 -0.71
CA PHE A 73 8.44 6.76 -1.90
C PHE A 73 8.98 8.20 -1.86
N GLY A 74 9.55 8.65 -0.74
CA GLY A 74 10.10 10.00 -0.59
C GLY A 74 9.05 11.11 -0.43
N VAL A 75 7.76 10.80 -0.58
CA VAL A 75 6.64 11.76 -0.57
C VAL A 75 5.61 11.39 0.50
N SER A 76 4.78 12.35 0.93
CA SER A 76 3.69 12.05 1.86
C SER A 76 2.46 11.51 1.12
N PRO A 77 1.63 10.65 1.74
CA PRO A 77 0.40 10.14 1.12
C PRO A 77 -0.55 11.24 0.63
N THR A 78 -0.61 12.37 1.34
CA THR A 78 -1.43 13.53 0.98
C THR A 78 -0.85 14.31 -0.19
N ALA A 79 0.47 14.46 -0.26
CA ALA A 79 1.14 15.05 -1.42
C ALA A 79 1.02 14.16 -2.65
N TRP A 80 1.13 12.83 -2.48
CA TRP A 80 0.86 11.86 -3.53
C TRP A 80 -0.56 12.01 -4.08
N ARG A 81 -1.58 12.02 -3.21
CA ARG A 81 -2.96 12.26 -3.63
C ARG A 81 -3.12 13.60 -4.36
N SER A 82 -2.50 14.66 -3.85
CA SER A 82 -2.61 15.99 -4.47
C SER A 82 -1.93 16.05 -5.83
N ALA A 83 -0.83 15.33 -6.05
CA ALA A 83 -0.19 15.21 -7.36
C ALA A 83 -1.06 14.44 -8.36
N PHE A 84 -1.71 13.36 -7.92
CA PHE A 84 -2.62 12.59 -8.77
C PHE A 84 -3.95 13.31 -9.04
N LYS A 85 -4.55 13.94 -8.02
CA LYS A 85 -5.76 14.77 -8.19
C LYS A 85 -5.50 16.07 -8.95
N GLY A 86 -4.32 16.65 -8.77
CA GLY A 86 -3.87 17.84 -9.52
C GLY A 86 -3.61 17.56 -10.98
N CYS A 87 -3.40 16.29 -11.37
CA CYS A 87 -3.35 15.85 -12.77
C CYS A 87 -4.74 15.46 -13.31
N ALA A 88 -5.71 15.12 -12.45
CA ALA A 88 -7.11 14.86 -12.81
C ALA A 88 -7.91 16.15 -13.12
N ILE A 89 -7.27 17.14 -13.73
CA ILE A 89 -7.87 18.39 -14.20
C ILE A 89 -8.16 18.35 -15.72
N VAL A 90 -8.62 17.22 -16.25
CA VAL A 90 -9.42 17.22 -17.49
C VAL A 90 -10.51 16.17 -17.34
N GLY A 91 -11.69 16.60 -16.89
CA GLY A 91 -12.94 15.85 -17.06
C GLY A 91 -13.47 15.14 -15.81
N VAL A 92 -13.93 15.88 -14.81
CA VAL A 92 -15.13 15.45 -14.07
C VAL A 92 -15.86 16.66 -13.49
N ASN A 93 -17.01 16.98 -14.08
CA ASN A 93 -18.14 17.53 -13.36
C ASN A 93 -19.31 16.62 -13.70
N PRO A 94 -19.93 16.01 -12.69
CA PRO A 94 -21.35 16.25 -12.56
C PRO A 94 -21.68 16.68 -11.13
N GLY A 95 -22.20 17.90 -11.02
CA GLY A 95 -23.02 18.32 -9.91
C GLY A 95 -24.21 17.40 -9.70
N GLY A 96 -24.64 17.33 -8.44
CA GLY A 96 -25.79 16.56 -7.97
C GLY A 96 -25.62 16.32 -6.48
N ALA A 97 -25.78 17.36 -5.66
CA ALA A 97 -27.00 17.57 -4.88
C ALA A 97 -27.25 16.45 -3.86
N GLN A 98 -26.95 16.72 -2.60
CA GLN A 98 -27.53 16.03 -1.45
C GLN A 98 -28.26 17.11 -0.63
N ILE A 99 -29.58 17.13 -0.81
CA ILE A 99 -30.61 17.74 0.03
C ILE A 99 -30.76 16.93 1.32
#